data_AF-A0AAD4AE04-F1
#
_entry.id   AF-A0AAD4AE04-F1
#
_cell.length_a   1.000
_cell.length_b   1.000
_cell.length_c   1.000
_cell.angle_alpha   90.00
_cell.angle_beta   90.00
_cell.angle_gamma   90.00
#
_symmetry.space_group_name_H-M   'P 1'
#
loop_
_entity.id
_entity.type
_entity.pdbx_description
1 polymer ?
#
loop_
_entity_poly.entity_id
_entity_poly.type
_entity_poly.pdbx_seq_one_letter_code
_entity_poly.pdbx_strand_id
1 'polypeptide(L)'
;MKNINHCFLSFRSAFVGAIAKSWHDHEYKKKFISTCKNTNNDILKFLEENPASENTSFISPWKNLSIQFRYKNLVWNPVDGRKWLGDNSGIILNIPKIPEKNDNSAEFLARYYNIFPTFYGLINHSPKKLISEEAINHNTPLIDYTESHLFDVDMISYTDESIRHFSAVIMEAIALYWRNEDFRNELTPESETNKINDGDIVNDKSPVLSKWLGFKNPWDMNILFNYDDSFELTESSLASNSIPSNVICLAYPESPSITSEDNTLLPMALANYNQDGSILPFSCS
;
A
#
# COMPACT_ATOMS: atom_id res chain seq x y z
N MET A 1 23.28 0.83 -0.51
CA MET A 1 22.02 1.05 0.25
C MET A 1 21.17 2.06 -0.50
N LYS A 2 20.06 1.64 -1.14
CA LYS A 2 19.06 2.60 -1.64
C LYS A 2 18.10 2.90 -0.48
N ASN A 3 18.02 4.17 -0.10
CA ASN A 3 17.18 4.71 0.96
C ASN A 3 15.69 4.38 0.69
N ILE A 4 14.89 4.03 1.71
CA ILE A 4 13.44 3.79 1.60
C ILE A 4 12.70 4.94 0.90
N ASN A 5 13.19 6.18 1.06
CA ASN A 5 12.68 7.36 0.36
C ASN A 5 12.82 7.24 -1.16
N HIS A 6 13.88 6.59 -1.65
CA HIS A 6 14.05 6.32 -3.08
C HIS A 6 12.98 5.35 -3.60
N CYS A 7 12.52 4.39 -2.80
CA CYS A 7 11.46 3.46 -3.18
C CYS A 7 10.13 4.18 -3.37
N PHE A 8 9.73 5.03 -2.42
CA PHE A 8 8.50 5.82 -2.51
C PHE A 8 8.55 6.82 -3.67
N LEU A 9 9.68 7.51 -3.86
CA LEU A 9 9.85 8.44 -4.99
C LEU A 9 9.82 7.74 -6.35
N SER A 10 10.44 6.56 -6.46
CA SER A 10 10.42 5.74 -7.68
C SER A 10 9.00 5.28 -8.02
N PHE A 11 8.26 4.78 -7.03
CA PHE A 11 6.84 4.43 -7.19
C PHE A 11 6.02 5.64 -7.66
N ARG A 12 6.16 6.78 -6.98
CA ARG A 12 5.42 8.01 -7.31
C ARG A 12 5.68 8.47 -8.73
N SER A 13 6.95 8.48 -9.16
CA SER A 13 7.33 8.81 -10.54
C SER A 13 6.68 7.88 -11.56
N ALA A 14 6.77 6.56 -11.32
CA ALA A 14 6.18 5.56 -12.20
C ALA A 14 4.65 5.65 -12.26
N PHE A 15 4.00 5.83 -11.11
CA PHE A 15 2.56 5.92 -11.00
C PHE A 15 2.02 7.18 -11.70
N VAL A 16 2.60 8.36 -11.43
CA VAL A 16 2.21 9.61 -12.11
C VAL A 16 2.47 9.53 -13.61
N GLY A 17 3.60 8.94 -14.02
CA GLY A 17 3.89 8.68 -15.43
C GLY A 17 2.86 7.78 -16.10
N ALA A 18 2.42 6.72 -15.42
CA ALA A 18 1.39 5.81 -15.91
C ALA A 18 0.04 6.50 -16.06
N ILE A 19 -0.36 7.37 -15.12
CA ILE A 19 -1.57 8.20 -15.22
C ILE A 19 -1.49 9.13 -16.43
N ALA A 20 -0.35 9.81 -16.61
CA ALA A 20 -0.16 10.70 -17.76
C ALA A 20 -0.27 9.94 -19.08
N LYS A 21 0.35 8.76 -19.18
CA LYS A 21 0.27 7.90 -20.37
C LYS A 21 -1.16 7.40 -20.61
N SER A 22 -1.89 6.99 -19.56
CA SER A 22 -3.26 6.48 -19.68
C SER A 22 -4.27 7.53 -20.11
N TRP A 23 -3.98 8.83 -19.94
CA TRP A 23 -4.84 9.89 -20.49
C TRP A 23 -4.77 9.99 -22.02
N HIS A 24 -3.73 9.46 -22.64
CA HIS A 24 -3.50 9.56 -24.09
C HIS A 24 -3.57 8.21 -24.81
N ASP A 25 -3.31 7.11 -24.11
CA ASP A 25 -3.25 5.76 -24.67
C ASP A 25 -4.39 4.91 -24.08
N HIS A 26 -5.44 4.70 -24.89
CA HIS A 26 -6.64 3.96 -24.48
C HIS A 26 -6.35 2.49 -24.16
N GLU A 27 -5.44 1.83 -24.89
CA GLU A 27 -5.09 0.43 -24.64
C GLU A 27 -4.27 0.31 -23.34
N TYR A 28 -3.34 1.24 -23.12
CA TYR A 28 -2.62 1.34 -21.85
C TYR A 28 -3.58 1.61 -20.69
N LYS A 29 -4.50 2.58 -20.82
CA LYS A 29 -5.53 2.87 -19.81
C LYS A 29 -6.36 1.64 -19.46
N LYS A 30 -6.84 0.93 -20.48
CA LYS A 30 -7.65 -0.28 -20.30
C LYS A 30 -6.89 -1.32 -19.49
N LYS A 31 -5.64 -1.60 -19.85
CA LYS A 31 -4.78 -2.53 -19.09
C LYS A 31 -4.55 -2.04 -17.67
N PHE A 32 -4.16 -0.77 -17.50
CA PHE A 32 -3.85 -0.16 -16.21
C PHE A 32 -5.02 -0.24 -15.23
N ILE A 33 -6.23 0.12 -15.67
CA ILE A 33 -7.44 0.06 -14.82
C ILE A 33 -7.91 -1.39 -14.61
N SER A 34 -7.85 -2.23 -15.65
CA SER A 34 -8.30 -3.64 -15.56
C SER A 34 -7.45 -4.52 -14.66
N THR A 35 -6.23 -4.06 -14.35
CA THR A 35 -5.30 -4.75 -13.45
C THR A 35 -5.98 -5.05 -12.11
N CYS A 36 -6.89 -4.18 -11.64
CA CYS A 36 -7.56 -4.27 -10.33
C CYS A 36 -8.59 -5.39 -10.17
N LYS A 37 -8.88 -6.18 -11.21
CA LYS A 37 -9.96 -7.21 -11.19
C LYS A 37 -9.49 -8.61 -10.78
N ASN A 38 -8.18 -8.86 -10.71
CA ASN A 38 -7.61 -10.15 -10.33
C ASN A 38 -6.62 -9.98 -9.17
N THR A 39 -6.73 -10.83 -8.16
CA THR A 39 -5.88 -10.81 -6.93
C THR A 39 -4.37 -10.93 -7.18
N ASN A 40 -3.94 -11.37 -8.38
CA ASN A 40 -2.53 -11.57 -8.74
C ASN A 40 -1.94 -10.49 -9.66
N ASN A 41 -2.73 -9.50 -10.05
CA ASN A 41 -2.28 -8.37 -10.86
C ASN A 41 -2.69 -7.11 -10.12
N ASP A 42 -1.72 -6.35 -9.64
CA ASP A 42 -1.98 -5.07 -9.00
C ASP A 42 -1.18 -3.96 -9.69
N ILE A 43 -1.45 -2.72 -9.30
CA ILE A 43 -0.80 -1.55 -9.90
C ILE A 43 0.72 -1.66 -9.78
N LEU A 44 1.25 -2.23 -8.69
CA LEU A 44 2.69 -2.36 -8.48
C LEU A 44 3.31 -3.20 -9.61
N LYS A 45 2.78 -4.40 -9.84
CA LYS A 45 3.27 -5.28 -10.92
C LYS A 45 3.04 -4.68 -12.30
N PHE A 46 1.90 -4.03 -12.53
CA PHE A 46 1.64 -3.36 -13.82
C PHE A 46 2.70 -2.30 -14.14
N LEU A 47 3.09 -1.48 -13.16
CA LEU A 47 4.11 -0.45 -13.32
C LEU A 47 5.50 -1.02 -13.60
N GLU A 48 5.85 -2.17 -13.04
CA GLU A 48 7.11 -2.87 -13.35
C GLU A 48 7.15 -3.36 -14.79
N GLU A 49 6.06 -3.97 -15.25
CA GLU A 49 5.98 -4.62 -16.57
C GLU A 49 5.70 -3.63 -17.71
N ASN A 50 5.05 -2.51 -17.41
CA ASN A 50 4.56 -1.54 -18.39
C ASN A 50 4.95 -0.11 -18.02
N PRO A 51 6.26 0.21 -17.90
CA PRO A 51 6.70 1.56 -17.56
C PRO A 51 6.20 2.56 -18.61
N ALA A 52 5.77 3.75 -18.16
CA ALA A 52 5.28 4.78 -19.07
C ALA A 52 6.36 5.32 -20.02
N SER A 53 7.60 5.34 -19.54
CA SER A 53 8.83 5.68 -20.27
C SER A 53 10.04 5.02 -19.60
N GLU A 54 11.20 5.03 -20.25
CA GLU A 54 12.46 4.52 -19.67
C GLU A 54 12.82 5.21 -18.34
N ASN A 55 12.51 6.52 -18.22
CA ASN A 55 12.82 7.31 -17.03
C ASN A 55 11.85 7.09 -15.85
N THR A 56 10.76 6.36 -16.08
CA THR A 56 9.75 6.05 -15.06
C THR A 56 9.74 4.55 -14.74
N SER A 57 10.86 3.87 -14.97
CA SER A 57 11.05 2.46 -14.63
C SER A 57 10.92 2.23 -13.13
N PHE A 58 10.17 1.22 -12.72
CA PHE A 58 9.92 0.91 -11.32
C PHE A 58 10.11 -0.57 -11.03
N ILE A 59 10.57 -0.87 -9.82
CA ILE A 59 10.62 -2.22 -9.26
C ILE A 59 10.01 -2.09 -7.86
N SER A 60 8.94 -2.83 -7.60
CA SER A 60 8.26 -2.88 -6.33
C SER A 60 9.18 -3.46 -5.27
N PRO A 61 9.42 -2.72 -4.19
CA PRO A 61 10.10 -3.27 -3.04
C PRO A 61 9.15 -4.00 -2.09
N TRP A 62 7.83 -3.80 -2.21
CA TRP A 62 6.87 -4.34 -1.25
C TRP A 62 6.44 -5.74 -1.64
N LYS A 63 6.56 -6.67 -0.69
CA LYS A 63 6.18 -8.08 -0.89
C LYS A 63 4.69 -8.34 -0.59
N ASN A 64 4.15 -7.70 0.44
CA ASN A 64 2.82 -7.96 0.98
C ASN A 64 1.92 -6.71 0.91
N LEU A 65 2.11 -5.93 -0.14
CA LEU A 65 1.30 -4.75 -0.45
C LEU A 65 0.71 -4.93 -1.84
N SER A 66 -0.56 -4.55 -1.97
CA SER A 66 -1.24 -4.42 -3.24
C SER A 66 -1.81 -3.01 -3.38
N ILE A 67 -1.80 -2.46 -4.58
CA ILE A 67 -2.41 -1.16 -4.88
C ILE A 67 -3.41 -1.34 -6.00
N GLN A 68 -4.63 -0.86 -5.81
CA GLN A 68 -5.76 -1.13 -6.70
C GLN A 68 -6.65 0.11 -6.86
N PHE A 69 -7.17 0.34 -8.07
CA PHE A 69 -8.29 1.24 -8.29
C PHE A 69 -9.58 0.52 -7.90
N ARG A 70 -10.19 0.94 -6.79
CA ARG A 70 -11.46 0.38 -6.29
C ARG A 70 -12.55 1.42 -6.05
N TYR A 71 -12.16 2.69 -5.97
CA TYR A 71 -13.10 3.79 -5.84
C TYR A 71 -13.53 4.31 -7.21
N LYS A 72 -14.67 5.01 -7.23
CA LYS A 72 -15.13 5.72 -8.42
C LYS A 72 -14.06 6.70 -8.89
N ASN A 73 -13.96 6.86 -10.19
CA ASN A 73 -12.95 7.71 -10.79
C ASN A 73 -13.08 9.16 -10.29
N LEU A 74 -11.93 9.82 -10.10
CA LEU A 74 -11.90 11.23 -9.77
C LEU A 74 -12.19 12.06 -11.01
N VAL A 75 -12.95 13.14 -10.82
CA VAL A 75 -13.29 14.11 -11.85
C VAL A 75 -12.62 15.43 -11.52
N TRP A 76 -11.93 16.01 -12.49
CA TRP A 76 -11.28 17.31 -12.34
C TRP A 76 -12.31 18.45 -12.31
N ASN A 77 -12.26 19.30 -11.27
CA ASN A 77 -13.01 20.56 -11.22
C ASN A 77 -12.07 21.76 -11.48
N PRO A 78 -12.14 22.37 -12.67
CA PRO A 78 -11.27 23.50 -13.01
C PRO A 78 -11.73 24.85 -12.42
N VAL A 79 -12.98 24.96 -11.95
CA VAL A 79 -13.60 26.24 -11.55
C VAL A 79 -13.42 26.51 -10.05
N ASP A 80 -13.59 25.49 -9.20
CA ASP A 80 -13.48 25.64 -7.73
C ASP A 80 -12.13 25.16 -7.21
N GLY A 81 -11.15 26.07 -7.16
CA GLY A 81 -9.89 25.83 -6.45
C GLY A 81 -8.93 24.83 -7.12
N ARG A 82 -9.24 24.38 -8.36
CA ARG A 82 -8.41 23.44 -9.14
C ARG A 82 -8.13 22.15 -8.37
N LYS A 83 -9.20 21.37 -8.10
CA LYS A 83 -9.12 20.15 -7.30
C LYS A 83 -9.79 18.96 -7.97
N TRP A 84 -9.39 17.78 -7.51
CA TRP A 84 -10.05 16.53 -7.85
C TRP A 84 -11.29 16.32 -6.97
N LEU A 85 -12.38 15.86 -7.58
CA LEU A 85 -13.62 15.47 -6.91
C LEU A 85 -13.78 13.96 -6.97
N GLY A 86 -14.05 13.33 -5.83
CA GLY A 86 -14.38 11.92 -5.72
C GLY A 86 -14.34 11.44 -4.27
N ASP A 87 -14.42 10.13 -4.10
CA ASP A 87 -14.38 9.50 -2.78
C ASP A 87 -12.95 9.45 -2.23
N ASN A 88 -12.83 9.42 -0.90
CA ASN A 88 -11.55 9.26 -0.23
C ASN A 88 -10.89 7.93 -0.61
N SER A 89 -9.56 7.96 -0.70
CA SER A 89 -8.77 6.72 -0.82
C SER A 89 -8.91 5.87 0.44
N GLY A 90 -8.42 4.63 0.43
CA GLY A 90 -8.54 3.77 1.60
C GLY A 90 -7.44 2.73 1.74
N ILE A 91 -7.38 2.15 2.93
CA ILE A 91 -6.41 1.12 3.32
C ILE A 91 -7.20 -0.07 3.86
N ILE A 92 -6.99 -1.25 3.26
CA ILE A 92 -7.52 -2.52 3.78
C ILE A 92 -6.38 -3.26 4.48
N LEU A 93 -6.58 -3.53 5.76
CA LEU A 93 -5.65 -4.27 6.60
C LEU A 93 -6.18 -5.68 6.83
N ASN A 94 -5.34 -6.70 6.61
CA ASN A 94 -5.71 -8.07 6.94
C ASN A 94 -5.42 -8.35 8.42
N ILE A 95 -6.43 -8.82 9.13
CA ILE A 95 -6.36 -9.27 10.51
C ILE A 95 -6.14 -10.79 10.50
N PRO A 96 -5.16 -11.29 11.27
CA PRO A 96 -4.88 -12.71 11.38
C PRO A 96 -5.99 -13.47 12.11
N LYS A 97 -6.08 -14.77 11.83
CA LYS A 97 -6.92 -15.72 12.57
C LYS A 97 -6.71 -15.58 14.08
N ILE A 98 -7.81 -15.68 14.84
CA ILE A 98 -7.75 -15.70 16.31
C ILE A 98 -6.97 -16.96 16.75
N PRO A 99 -5.91 -16.83 17.56
CA PRO A 99 -5.18 -17.97 18.09
C PRO A 99 -6.07 -18.94 18.87
N GLU A 100 -5.91 -20.25 18.66
CA GLU A 100 -6.68 -21.27 19.40
C GLU A 100 -6.30 -21.34 20.89
N LYS A 101 -5.07 -20.93 21.23
CA LYS A 101 -4.55 -20.88 22.60
C LYS A 101 -4.02 -19.48 22.91
N ASN A 102 -4.45 -18.93 24.05
CA ASN A 102 -4.09 -17.58 24.48
C ASN A 102 -2.62 -17.45 24.95
N ASP A 103 -1.96 -18.56 25.30
CA ASP A 103 -0.63 -18.53 25.93
C ASP A 103 0.47 -17.97 25.01
N ASN A 104 0.24 -17.92 23.69
CA ASN A 104 1.19 -17.44 22.69
C ASN A 104 0.74 -16.15 21.98
N SER A 105 -0.33 -15.47 22.43
CA SER A 105 -0.87 -14.31 21.72
C SER A 105 0.16 -13.19 21.54
N ALA A 106 1.01 -12.93 22.54
CA ALA A 106 2.07 -11.90 22.43
C ALA A 106 3.11 -12.25 21.36
N GLU A 107 3.50 -13.53 21.26
CA GLU A 107 4.43 -14.01 20.25
C GLU A 107 3.83 -13.90 18.84
N PHE A 108 2.56 -14.29 18.67
CA PHE A 108 1.86 -14.11 17.40
C PHE A 108 1.79 -12.63 17.01
N LEU A 109 1.51 -11.73 17.95
CA LEU A 109 1.48 -10.30 17.66
C LEU A 109 2.86 -9.78 17.21
N ALA A 110 3.94 -10.25 17.83
CA ALA A 110 5.30 -9.92 17.39
C ALA A 110 5.59 -10.45 15.97
N ARG A 111 5.12 -11.65 15.63
CA ARG A 111 5.20 -12.19 14.26
C ARG A 111 4.42 -11.36 13.25
N TYR A 112 3.21 -10.90 13.61
CA TYR A 112 2.45 -9.98 12.78
C TYR A 112 3.25 -8.70 12.50
N TYR A 113 3.83 -8.11 13.54
CA TYR A 113 4.66 -6.91 13.39
C TYR A 113 5.90 -7.15 12.52
N ASN A 114 6.51 -8.34 12.58
CA ASN A 114 7.64 -8.67 11.70
C ASN A 114 7.22 -8.72 10.23
N ILE A 115 5.98 -9.09 9.92
CA ILE A 115 5.44 -9.10 8.55
C ILE A 115 5.03 -7.69 8.12
N PHE A 116 4.38 -6.95 9.02
CA PHE A 116 3.86 -5.61 8.83
C PHE A 116 4.40 -4.62 9.88
N PRO A 117 5.70 -4.24 9.82
CA PRO A 117 6.22 -3.19 10.70
C PRO A 117 5.54 -1.84 10.42
N THR A 118 5.13 -1.68 9.16
CA THR A 118 4.18 -0.67 8.68
C THR A 118 3.05 -1.39 7.94
N PHE A 119 1.94 -0.72 7.68
CA PHE A 119 0.86 -1.33 6.88
C PHE A 119 1.29 -1.66 5.44
N TYR A 120 2.45 -1.17 4.96
CA TYR A 120 3.04 -1.54 3.68
C TYR A 120 3.71 -2.91 3.67
N GLY A 121 3.94 -3.51 4.84
CA GLY A 121 4.71 -4.75 4.95
C GLY A 121 6.22 -4.54 4.85
N LEU A 122 6.94 -5.64 4.84
CA LEU A 122 8.39 -5.65 4.64
C LEU A 122 8.79 -5.20 3.23
N ILE A 123 9.92 -4.48 3.19
CA ILE A 123 10.55 -3.98 1.98
C ILE A 123 11.71 -4.91 1.63
N ASN A 124 11.64 -5.54 0.46
CA ASN A 124 12.69 -6.35 -0.10
C ASN A 124 13.85 -5.46 -0.57
N HIS A 125 14.96 -5.45 0.16
CA HIS A 125 16.22 -4.91 -0.33
C HIS A 125 16.89 -5.93 -1.25
N SER A 126 16.37 -6.13 -2.46
CA SER A 126 17.11 -6.87 -3.49
C SER A 126 17.90 -5.90 -4.37
N PRO A 127 19.24 -5.87 -4.26
CA PRO A 127 20.06 -5.15 -5.22
C PRO A 127 20.10 -5.96 -6.53
N LYS A 128 19.14 -5.75 -7.44
CA LYS A 128 19.38 -6.10 -8.84
C LYS A 128 20.41 -5.11 -9.40
N LYS A 129 21.62 -5.63 -9.56
CA LYS A 129 22.81 -5.01 -10.12
C LYS A 129 22.50 -4.44 -11.52
N LEU A 130 22.02 -3.21 -11.58
CA LEU A 130 22.17 -2.36 -12.76
C LEU A 130 23.52 -1.67 -12.57
N ILE A 131 24.56 -2.25 -13.17
CA ILE A 131 25.75 -1.60 -13.72
C ILE A 131 26.56 -2.75 -14.36
N SER A 132 26.49 -2.81 -15.68
CA SER A 132 27.50 -3.42 -16.53
C SER A 132 28.69 -2.46 -16.56
N GLU A 133 29.60 -2.56 -15.60
CA GLU A 133 30.92 -1.94 -15.69
C GLU A 133 31.97 -2.97 -15.31
N GLU A 134 32.70 -3.39 -16.33
CA GLU A 134 34.10 -3.83 -16.38
C GLU A 134 34.69 -4.40 -15.07
N ALA A 135 34.85 -5.72 -15.07
CA ALA A 135 35.58 -6.45 -14.04
C ALA A 135 37.07 -6.06 -14.06
N ILE A 136 37.44 -5.09 -13.23
CA ILE A 136 38.79 -4.91 -12.71
C ILE A 136 39.00 -5.97 -11.62
N ASN A 137 39.98 -6.84 -11.84
CA ASN A 137 40.55 -7.76 -10.84
C ASN A 137 40.93 -7.01 -9.56
N HIS A 138 40.63 -7.56 -8.37
CA HIS A 138 41.63 -7.81 -7.33
C HIS A 138 41.09 -8.67 -6.18
N ASN A 139 41.86 -9.71 -5.87
CA ASN A 139 41.83 -10.64 -4.75
C ASN A 139 41.45 -10.05 -3.38
N THR A 140 40.50 -10.67 -2.65
CA THR A 140 40.47 -10.72 -1.18
C THR A 140 39.62 -11.93 -0.70
N PRO A 141 39.95 -12.62 0.41
CA PRO A 141 39.49 -13.99 0.67
C PRO A 141 38.04 -14.07 1.17
N LEU A 142 37.38 -15.19 0.82
CA LEU A 142 36.10 -15.63 1.38
C LEU A 142 36.20 -15.74 2.90
N ILE A 143 35.43 -14.92 3.61
CA ILE A 143 35.08 -15.14 5.01
C ILE A 143 33.79 -15.95 5.03
N ASP A 144 33.91 -17.10 5.66
CA ASP A 144 32.88 -18.06 6.01
C ASP A 144 31.78 -17.40 6.88
N TYR A 145 30.52 -17.51 6.46
CA TYR A 145 29.36 -17.10 7.25
C TYR A 145 28.50 -18.32 7.53
N THR A 146 28.74 -18.93 8.69
CA THR A 146 27.81 -19.81 9.39
C THR A 146 26.93 -18.98 10.34
N GLU A 147 25.63 -19.28 10.31
CA GLU A 147 24.59 -19.02 11.34
C GLU A 147 24.31 -17.57 11.82
N SER A 148 23.16 -17.02 11.41
CA SER A 148 22.02 -16.73 12.30
C SER A 148 20.89 -16.02 11.55
N HIS A 149 19.71 -16.62 11.56
CA HIS A 149 18.46 -16.03 11.09
C HIS A 149 17.96 -14.97 12.10
N LEU A 150 18.58 -13.81 12.11
CA LEU A 150 17.99 -12.60 12.66
C LEU A 150 18.00 -11.59 11.53
N PHE A 151 16.81 -11.36 10.95
CA PHE A 151 16.64 -10.27 10.00
C PHE A 151 17.02 -8.99 10.72
N ASP A 152 18.09 -8.36 10.25
CA ASP A 152 18.50 -7.02 10.66
C ASP A 152 17.35 -6.09 10.23
N VAL A 153 16.42 -5.83 11.16
CA VAL A 153 15.34 -4.86 10.96
C VAL A 153 16.00 -3.51 11.02
N ASP A 154 16.50 -3.06 9.87
CA ASP A 154 17.16 -1.78 9.71
C ASP A 154 16.13 -0.65 9.89
N MET A 155 15.87 -0.34 11.16
CA MET A 155 15.15 0.84 11.59
C MET A 155 16.07 2.03 11.35
N ILE A 156 15.83 2.84 10.31
CA ILE A 156 15.96 4.32 10.30
C ILE A 156 15.66 4.83 8.87
N SER A 157 14.58 5.62 8.73
CA SER A 157 14.65 6.98 8.18
C SER A 157 13.41 7.80 8.59
N TYR A 158 13.60 9.10 8.75
CA TYR A 158 12.85 10.05 9.58
C TYR A 158 11.47 10.52 9.05
N THR A 159 10.69 9.71 8.33
CA THR A 159 9.42 10.15 7.70
C THR A 159 8.14 9.46 8.22
N ASP A 160 8.17 8.84 9.40
CA ASP A 160 7.16 7.82 9.73
C ASP A 160 6.81 7.74 11.23
N GLU A 161 6.56 8.86 11.93
CA GLU A 161 6.03 8.77 13.30
C GLU A 161 4.54 8.40 13.29
N SER A 162 3.77 8.93 12.35
CA SER A 162 2.34 8.66 12.22
C SER A 162 2.03 7.25 11.75
N ILE A 163 2.78 6.69 10.77
CA ILE A 163 2.55 5.31 10.33
C ILE A 163 3.15 4.29 11.32
N ARG A 164 4.26 4.58 12.02
CA ARG A 164 4.68 3.79 13.20
C ARG A 164 3.64 3.80 14.32
N HIS A 165 3.09 4.97 14.66
CA HIS A 165 2.02 5.08 15.66
C HIS A 165 0.81 4.27 15.21
N PHE A 166 0.44 4.35 13.93
CA PHE A 166 -0.63 3.55 13.38
C PHE A 166 -0.35 2.04 13.46
N SER A 167 0.87 1.59 13.15
CA SER A 167 1.24 0.17 13.34
C SER A 167 1.02 -0.30 14.77
N ALA A 168 1.38 0.51 15.77
CA ALA A 168 1.12 0.21 17.17
C ALA A 168 -0.39 0.13 17.47
N VAL A 169 -1.18 1.07 16.94
CA VAL A 169 -2.65 1.04 17.02
C VAL A 169 -3.21 -0.23 16.37
N ILE A 170 -2.67 -0.68 15.23
CA ILE A 170 -3.09 -1.92 14.57
C ILE A 170 -2.75 -3.14 15.41
N MET A 171 -1.56 -3.20 16.01
CA MET A 171 -1.21 -4.28 16.94
C MET A 171 -2.16 -4.32 18.14
N GLU A 172 -2.48 -3.15 18.71
CA GLU A 172 -3.43 -3.05 19.82
C GLU A 172 -4.85 -3.46 19.38
N ALA A 173 -5.27 -3.05 18.17
CA ALA A 173 -6.54 -3.46 17.59
C ALA A 173 -6.62 -4.98 17.39
N ILE A 174 -5.56 -5.62 16.88
CA ILE A 174 -5.52 -7.09 16.72
C ILE A 174 -5.59 -7.79 18.08
N ALA A 175 -4.81 -7.33 19.05
CA ALA A 175 -4.83 -7.89 20.40
C ALA A 175 -6.21 -7.73 21.06
N LEU A 176 -6.86 -6.58 20.88
CA LEU A 176 -8.21 -6.33 21.37
C LEU A 176 -9.24 -7.18 20.62
N TYR A 177 -9.11 -7.30 19.31
CA TYR A 177 -9.95 -8.13 18.45
C TYR A 177 -9.96 -9.58 18.93
N TRP A 178 -8.80 -10.18 19.24
CA TRP A 178 -8.74 -11.56 19.73
C TRP A 178 -9.51 -11.81 21.03
N ARG A 179 -9.62 -10.81 21.91
CA ARG A 179 -10.18 -10.99 23.26
C ARG A 179 -11.55 -10.35 23.51
N ASN A 180 -12.01 -9.45 22.64
CA ASN A 180 -13.24 -8.69 22.85
C ASN A 180 -14.19 -8.85 21.67
N GLU A 181 -15.32 -9.52 21.92
CA GLU A 181 -16.33 -9.81 20.90
C GLU A 181 -17.11 -8.56 20.45
N ASP A 182 -17.42 -7.62 21.36
CA ASP A 182 -18.11 -6.38 20.99
C ASP A 182 -17.27 -5.54 20.02
N PHE A 183 -15.98 -5.39 20.32
CA PHE A 183 -15.03 -4.72 19.44
C PHE A 183 -14.92 -5.44 18.09
N ARG A 184 -14.84 -6.78 18.10
CA ARG A 184 -14.81 -7.61 16.89
C ARG A 184 -16.02 -7.35 16.00
N ASN A 185 -17.21 -7.37 16.59
CA ASN A 185 -18.48 -7.19 15.89
C ASN A 185 -18.65 -5.78 15.35
N GLU A 186 -18.02 -4.76 15.95
CA GLU A 186 -17.98 -3.40 15.40
C GLU A 186 -16.94 -3.24 14.29
N LEU A 187 -15.75 -3.84 14.48
CA LEU A 187 -14.62 -3.70 13.56
C LEU A 187 -14.82 -4.46 12.25
N THR A 188 -15.31 -5.69 12.32
CA THR A 188 -15.63 -6.55 11.16
C THR A 188 -16.98 -7.24 11.38
N PRO A 189 -18.11 -6.52 11.25
CA PRO A 189 -19.43 -7.10 11.42
C PRO A 189 -19.68 -8.21 10.40
N GLU A 190 -20.27 -9.34 10.79
CA GLU A 190 -20.53 -10.48 9.89
C GLU A 190 -21.43 -10.11 8.68
N SER A 191 -22.28 -9.10 8.84
CA SER A 191 -23.15 -8.59 7.76
C SER A 191 -22.39 -7.76 6.72
N GLU A 192 -21.18 -7.32 7.02
CA GLU A 192 -20.34 -6.53 6.11
C GLU A 192 -19.34 -7.45 5.42
N THR A 193 -19.63 -7.86 4.19
CA THR A 193 -18.55 -8.39 3.35
C THR A 193 -17.67 -7.22 2.91
N ASN A 194 -16.39 -7.20 3.30
CA ASN A 194 -15.37 -6.25 2.81
C ASN A 194 -15.06 -6.39 1.30
N LYS A 195 -15.94 -7.04 0.54
CA LYS A 195 -15.90 -7.07 -0.92
C LYS A 195 -16.30 -5.67 -1.40
N ILE A 196 -15.30 -4.85 -1.64
CA ILE A 196 -15.49 -3.59 -2.36
C ILE A 196 -15.82 -3.97 -3.81
N ASN A 197 -17.11 -3.95 -4.20
CA ASN A 197 -17.46 -3.96 -5.62
C ASN A 197 -17.31 -2.55 -6.19
N ASP A 198 -17.21 -2.45 -7.51
CA ASP A 198 -17.11 -1.16 -8.23
C ASP A 198 -18.29 -0.24 -7.81
N GLY A 199 -17.98 0.78 -7.00
CA GLY A 199 -18.93 1.82 -6.59
C GLY A 199 -19.65 1.62 -5.26
N ASP A 200 -19.31 0.59 -4.47
CA ASP A 200 -19.82 0.41 -3.12
C ASP A 200 -19.24 1.44 -2.14
N ILE A 201 -20.10 1.93 -1.24
CA ILE A 201 -19.68 2.82 -0.15
C ILE A 201 -18.89 2.00 0.86
N VAL A 202 -17.64 2.41 1.07
CA VAL A 202 -16.74 1.82 2.04
C VAL A 202 -17.11 2.32 3.45
N ASN A 203 -17.41 1.40 4.37
CA ASN A 203 -17.63 1.75 5.77
C ASN A 203 -16.28 1.92 6.48
N ASP A 204 -15.80 3.16 6.54
CA ASP A 204 -14.61 3.54 7.29
C ASP A 204 -14.71 3.10 8.76
N LYS A 205 -13.68 2.37 9.22
CA LYS A 205 -13.53 1.86 10.59
C LYS A 205 -12.67 2.76 11.47
N SER A 206 -12.19 3.90 10.97
CA SER A 206 -11.53 4.92 11.80
C SER A 206 -12.37 5.33 13.02
N PRO A 207 -13.72 5.49 12.94
CA PRO A 207 -14.54 5.79 14.12
C PRO A 207 -14.51 4.69 15.19
N VAL A 208 -14.41 3.42 14.78
CA VAL A 208 -14.28 2.28 15.71
C VAL A 208 -12.94 2.36 16.43
N LEU A 209 -11.84 2.57 15.69
CA LEU A 209 -10.52 2.77 16.30
C LEU A 209 -10.49 4.00 17.23
N SER A 210 -11.20 5.06 16.88
CA SER A 210 -11.31 6.26 17.72
C SER A 210 -12.04 5.99 19.03
N LYS A 211 -13.19 5.31 18.96
CA LYS A 211 -13.99 4.94 20.12
C LYS A 211 -13.21 4.04 21.10
N TRP A 212 -12.53 3.03 20.59
CA TRP A 212 -11.96 1.98 21.42
C TRP A 212 -10.50 2.21 21.80
N LEU A 213 -9.71 2.86 20.93
CA LEU A 213 -8.27 3.03 21.09
C LEU A 213 -7.86 4.51 21.15
N GLY A 214 -8.80 5.45 21.05
CA GLY A 214 -8.51 6.88 21.03
C GLY A 214 -7.76 7.35 19.78
N PHE A 215 -7.66 6.49 18.75
CA PHE A 215 -6.97 6.80 17.52
C PHE A 215 -7.67 7.93 16.76
N LYS A 216 -6.88 8.87 16.24
CA LYS A 216 -7.35 9.92 15.34
C LYS A 216 -6.65 9.72 14.01
N ASN A 217 -7.41 9.32 13.00
CA ASN A 217 -6.87 9.12 11.67
C ASN A 217 -6.32 10.44 11.13
N PRO A 218 -4.99 10.56 10.94
CA PRO A 218 -4.39 11.80 10.43
C PRO A 218 -4.50 11.90 8.90
N TRP A 219 -4.93 10.82 8.24
CA TRP A 219 -5.05 10.73 6.80
C TRP A 219 -6.50 10.89 6.39
N ASP A 220 -6.74 11.60 5.30
CA ASP A 220 -8.06 11.68 4.66
C ASP A 220 -8.33 10.40 3.84
N MET A 221 -8.24 9.25 4.53
CA MET A 221 -8.36 7.92 3.97
C MET A 221 -9.29 7.07 4.83
N ASN A 222 -10.12 6.25 4.18
CA ASN A 222 -10.91 5.24 4.87
C ASN A 222 -10.01 4.10 5.33
N ILE A 223 -10.23 3.59 6.54
CA ILE A 223 -9.53 2.42 7.08
C ILE A 223 -10.52 1.26 7.14
N LEU A 224 -10.13 0.11 6.60
CA LEU A 224 -10.93 -1.11 6.59
C LEU A 224 -10.12 -2.26 7.15
N PHE A 225 -10.82 -3.23 7.72
CA PHE A 225 -10.23 -4.44 8.26
C PHE A 225 -10.87 -5.67 7.61
N ASN A 226 -10.05 -6.57 7.10
CA ASN A 226 -10.47 -7.85 6.58
C ASN A 226 -9.99 -8.96 7.50
N TYR A 227 -10.91 -9.67 8.15
CA TYR A 227 -10.57 -10.88 8.89
C TYR A 227 -10.32 -12.03 7.91
N ASP A 228 -9.15 -12.67 8.02
CA ASP A 228 -8.76 -13.79 7.17
C ASP A 228 -8.52 -15.02 8.05
N ASP A 229 -9.43 -16.00 7.96
CA ASP A 229 -9.38 -17.24 8.72
C ASP A 229 -8.26 -18.19 8.27
N SER A 230 -7.68 -17.94 7.10
CA SER A 230 -6.51 -18.65 6.57
C SER A 230 -5.18 -18.00 6.95
N PHE A 231 -5.21 -16.74 7.42
CA PHE A 231 -4.01 -16.02 7.82
C PHE A 231 -3.58 -16.39 9.25
N GLU A 232 -2.81 -17.47 9.36
CA GLU A 232 -2.24 -17.92 10.63
C GLU A 232 -0.83 -17.39 10.86
N LEU A 233 -0.50 -17.09 12.12
CA LEU A 233 0.81 -16.57 12.55
C LEU A 233 1.73 -17.67 13.13
N THR A 234 1.52 -18.91 12.70
CA THR A 234 2.36 -20.07 13.07
C THR A 234 3.62 -20.11 12.20
N GLU A 235 4.73 -20.66 12.70
CA GLU A 235 5.99 -20.79 11.93
C GLU A 235 5.79 -21.46 10.57
N SER A 236 5.00 -22.54 10.55
CA SER A 236 4.69 -23.29 9.32
C SER A 236 3.90 -22.47 8.30
N SER A 237 2.95 -21.65 8.77
CA SER A 237 2.15 -20.77 7.89
C SER A 237 3.04 -19.71 7.24
N LEU A 238 3.89 -19.05 8.04
CA LEU A 238 4.80 -18.01 7.56
C LEU A 238 5.83 -18.52 6.56
N ALA A 239 6.31 -19.75 6.73
CA ALA A 239 7.24 -20.38 5.79
C ALA A 239 6.60 -20.69 4.41
N SER A 240 5.28 -20.80 4.33
CA SER A 240 4.57 -21.19 3.12
C SER A 240 4.27 -20.02 2.14
N ASN A 241 4.69 -18.79 2.47
CA ASN A 241 4.38 -17.55 1.74
C ASN A 241 2.87 -17.25 1.57
N SER A 242 1.99 -17.87 2.36
CA SER A 242 0.53 -17.63 2.34
C SER A 242 0.10 -16.33 3.03
N ILE A 243 1.01 -15.36 3.17
CA ILE A 243 0.75 -14.10 3.87
C ILE A 243 -0.09 -13.20 2.94
N PRO A 244 -1.30 -12.78 3.36
CA PRO A 244 -2.14 -11.90 2.55
C PRO A 244 -1.49 -10.52 2.38
N SER A 245 -1.78 -9.85 1.29
CA SER A 245 -1.32 -8.47 1.07
C SER A 245 -2.30 -7.47 1.65
N ASN A 246 -1.81 -6.46 2.37
CA ASN A 246 -2.61 -5.27 2.65
C ASN A 246 -2.88 -4.53 1.33
N VAL A 247 -3.98 -3.79 1.25
CA VAL A 247 -4.43 -3.18 -0.01
C VAL A 247 -4.60 -1.68 0.15
N ILE A 248 -3.94 -0.90 -0.68
CA ILE A 248 -4.25 0.52 -0.87
C ILE A 248 -5.25 0.65 -2.00
N CYS A 249 -6.40 1.23 -1.69
CA CYS A 249 -7.51 1.44 -2.59
C CYS A 249 -7.52 2.90 -3.06
N LEU A 250 -7.48 3.11 -4.36
CA LEU A 250 -7.42 4.42 -4.99
C LEU A 250 -8.61 4.64 -5.92
N ALA A 251 -8.85 5.91 -6.24
CA ALA A 251 -9.68 6.32 -7.35
C ALA A 251 -8.77 6.64 -8.55
N TYR A 252 -9.16 6.22 -9.75
CA TYR A 252 -8.44 6.60 -10.96
C TYR A 252 -8.79 8.06 -11.34
N PRO A 253 -7.82 8.97 -11.52
CA PRO A 253 -8.09 10.32 -12.00
C PRO A 253 -8.38 10.31 -13.51
N GLU A 254 -9.62 10.65 -13.88
CA GLU A 254 -9.99 10.78 -15.29
C GLU A 254 -9.28 11.94 -15.96
N SER A 255 -9.01 11.77 -17.25
CA SER A 255 -8.45 12.86 -18.05
C SER A 255 -9.45 14.02 -18.04
N PRO A 256 -9.05 15.24 -17.63
CA PRO A 256 -9.90 16.41 -17.70
C PRO A 256 -10.54 16.58 -19.09
N SER A 257 -11.85 16.83 -19.13
CA SER A 257 -12.55 17.12 -20.38
C SER A 257 -12.01 18.43 -20.97
N ILE A 258 -11.22 18.33 -22.03
CA ILE A 258 -10.68 19.49 -22.75
C ILE A 258 -11.81 20.08 -23.59
N THR A 259 -12.53 21.07 -23.06
CA THR A 259 -13.36 21.94 -23.90
C THR A 259 -12.42 22.88 -24.64
N SER A 260 -11.98 22.44 -25.81
CA SER A 260 -11.30 23.19 -26.88
C SER A 260 -10.74 24.57 -26.48
N GLU A 261 -9.50 24.59 -25.99
CA GLU A 261 -8.43 25.60 -26.25
C GLU A 261 -7.33 25.61 -25.17
N ASP A 262 -7.54 25.01 -24.00
CA ASP A 262 -6.55 25.02 -22.92
C ASP A 262 -5.72 23.72 -22.83
N ASN A 263 -4.67 23.63 -23.65
CA ASN A 263 -3.68 22.53 -23.59
C ASN A 263 -2.86 22.52 -22.28
N THR A 264 -2.99 23.53 -21.40
CA THR A 264 -2.29 23.58 -20.11
C THR A 264 -3.03 22.88 -18.98
N LEU A 265 -4.28 22.46 -19.24
CA LEU A 265 -5.14 21.83 -18.24
C LEU A 265 -4.62 20.46 -17.76
N LEU A 266 -4.08 19.64 -18.67
CA LEU A 266 -3.61 18.30 -18.31
C LEU A 266 -2.37 18.34 -17.39
N PRO A 267 -1.29 19.07 -17.72
CA PRO A 267 -0.13 19.17 -16.81
C PRO A 267 -0.52 19.74 -15.43
N MET A 268 -1.44 20.69 -15.39
CA MET A 268 -1.93 21.29 -14.15
C MET A 268 -2.73 20.29 -13.30
N ALA A 269 -3.68 19.57 -13.92
CA ALA A 269 -4.47 18.56 -13.23
C ALA A 269 -3.59 17.42 -12.70
N LEU A 270 -2.59 16.99 -13.49
CA LEU A 270 -1.62 15.97 -13.08
C LEU A 270 -0.75 16.44 -11.90
N ALA A 271 -0.27 17.69 -11.96
CA ALA A 271 0.50 18.28 -10.86
C ALA A 271 -0.33 18.38 -9.57
N ASN A 272 -1.60 18.80 -9.68
CA ASN A 272 -2.51 18.83 -8.52
C ASN A 272 -2.85 17.43 -8.02
N TYR A 273 -3.01 16.43 -8.91
CA TYR A 273 -3.22 15.04 -8.47
C TYR A 273 -2.03 14.55 -7.65
N ASN A 274 -0.83 14.83 -8.13
CA ASN A 274 0.40 14.49 -7.43
C ASN A 274 0.54 15.23 -6.09
N GLN A 275 0.03 16.46 -5.99
CA GLN A 275 0.10 17.26 -4.76
C GLN A 275 -0.95 16.85 -3.72
N ASP A 276 -2.22 16.78 -4.12
CA ASP A 276 -3.38 16.67 -3.23
C ASP A 276 -4.29 15.47 -3.60
N GLY A 277 -4.45 15.16 -4.90
CA GLY A 277 -5.47 14.24 -5.39
C GLY A 277 -5.23 12.76 -5.07
N SER A 278 -3.99 12.41 -4.73
CA SER A 278 -3.67 11.17 -4.06
C SER A 278 -2.97 11.52 -2.76
N ILE A 279 -3.71 11.66 -1.66
CA ILE A 279 -3.16 11.47 -0.30
C ILE A 279 -2.81 9.99 -0.20
N LEU A 280 -1.81 9.62 -0.99
CA LEU A 280 -1.09 8.40 -0.80
C LEU A 280 -0.25 8.68 0.44
N PRO A 281 -0.21 7.76 1.40
CA PRO A 281 0.69 7.85 2.54
C PRO A 281 2.18 7.77 2.11
N PHE A 282 2.44 7.73 0.79
CA PHE A 282 3.71 7.92 0.09
C PHE A 282 4.09 9.39 -0.15
N SER A 283 3.22 10.35 0.14
CA SER A 283 3.53 11.77 0.01
C SER A 283 4.45 12.17 1.15
N CYS A 284 5.71 12.49 0.84
CA CYS A 284 6.65 13.03 1.80
C CYS A 284 6.07 14.34 2.38
N SER A 285 5.50 14.25 3.58
CA SER A 285 5.27 15.38 4.49
C SER A 285 6.19 15.23 5.68
#